data_AF-A0A662D880-F1
#
_entry.id   AF-A0A662D880-F1
#
_cell.length_a   1.000
_cell.length_b   1.000
_cell.length_c   1.000
_cell.angle_alpha   90.00
_cell.angle_beta   90.00
_cell.angle_gamma   90.00
#
_symmetry.space_group_name_H-M   'P 1'
#
loop_
_entity.id
_entity.type
_entity.pdbx_description
1 polymer ?
#
loop_
_entity_poly.entity_id
_entity_poly.type
_entity_poly.pdbx_seq_one_letter_code
_entity_poly.pdbx_strand_id
1 'polypeptide(L)'
;MVILFLIIFIAICFVLFIIFFIKWSEAKIKSVSSDVYLKNVSGNLYDESAIDFEDGKAHSDMSHEEVIPILKETRDIPGLDVSELVHFVGGGRLYTVESEEMPDKIKIDRNNLNFVLEGTVAITSKNLLIFNRKDVKKFPHGKIERLGWENGFLIIKRKGVKKKREVFEVHESGPFRYILKALHTR
;
A
#
# COMPACT_ATOMS: atom_id res chain seq x y z
N MET A 1 -9.56 -34.23 52.34
CA MET A 1 -8.52 -34.56 51.35
C MET A 1 -8.97 -34.35 49.90
N VAL A 2 -10.17 -34.81 49.51
CA VAL A 2 -10.67 -34.70 48.11
C VAL A 2 -10.74 -33.26 47.59
N ILE A 3 -11.25 -32.32 48.39
CA ILE A 3 -11.39 -30.90 48.00
C ILE A 3 -10.02 -30.23 47.77
N LEU A 4 -9.04 -30.52 48.63
CA LEU A 4 -7.67 -30.01 48.49
C LEU A 4 -7.03 -30.52 47.18
N PHE A 5 -7.26 -31.78 46.84
CA PHE A 5 -6.76 -32.38 45.61
C PHE A 5 -7.39 -31.74 44.36
N LEU A 6 -8.69 -31.41 44.42
CA LEU A 6 -9.40 -30.74 43.33
C LEU A 6 -8.84 -29.33 43.05
N ILE A 7 -8.54 -28.56 44.10
CA ILE A 7 -7.99 -27.20 43.99
C ILE A 7 -6.59 -27.23 43.36
N ILE A 8 -5.75 -28.16 43.79
CA ILE A 8 -4.40 -28.35 43.23
C ILE A 8 -4.49 -28.73 41.75
N PHE A 9 -5.41 -29.62 41.39
CA PHE A 9 -5.63 -30.02 40.00
C PHE A 9 -6.05 -28.85 39.10
N ILE A 10 -7.00 -28.03 39.55
CA ILE A 10 -7.45 -26.84 38.80
C ILE A 10 -6.30 -25.84 38.60
N ALA A 11 -5.47 -25.61 39.63
CA ALA A 11 -4.32 -24.72 39.54
C ALA A 11 -3.29 -25.21 38.50
N ILE A 12 -3.01 -26.52 38.48
CA ILE A 12 -2.11 -27.13 37.49
C ILE A 12 -2.66 -26.97 36.08
N CYS A 13 -3.96 -27.25 35.87
CA CYS A 13 -4.60 -27.06 34.56
C CYS A 13 -4.53 -25.60 34.09
N PHE A 14 -4.71 -24.63 34.98
CA PHE A 14 -4.65 -23.21 34.65
C PHE A 14 -3.24 -22.78 34.23
N VAL A 15 -2.19 -23.24 34.93
CA VAL A 15 -0.80 -22.97 34.58
C VAL A 15 -0.45 -23.58 33.21
N LEU A 16 -0.88 -24.81 32.94
CA LEU A 16 -0.68 -25.46 31.64
C LEU A 16 -1.37 -24.70 30.51
N PHE A 17 -2.58 -24.19 30.76
CA PHE A 17 -3.33 -23.38 29.79
C PHE A 17 -2.58 -22.08 29.44
N ILE A 18 -2.02 -21.38 30.43
CA ILE A 18 -1.22 -20.16 30.19
C ILE A 18 0.03 -20.47 29.36
N ILE A 19 0.78 -21.53 29.69
CA ILE A 19 2.00 -21.91 28.95
C ILE A 19 1.65 -22.25 27.49
N PHE A 20 0.55 -22.98 27.27
CA PHE A 20 0.06 -23.30 25.93
C PHE A 20 -0.27 -22.02 25.15
N PHE A 21 -0.96 -21.06 25.77
CA PHE A 21 -1.35 -19.81 25.13
C PHE A 21 -0.13 -18.94 24.75
N ILE A 22 0.89 -18.87 25.62
CA ILE A 22 2.14 -18.15 25.35
C ILE A 22 2.87 -18.78 24.15
N LYS A 23 3.09 -20.10 24.17
CA LYS A 23 3.73 -20.82 23.05
C LYS A 23 2.95 -20.69 21.74
N TRP A 24 1.63 -20.76 21.80
CA TRP A 24 0.78 -20.58 20.63
C TRP A 24 0.88 -19.16 20.06
N SER A 25 0.97 -18.14 20.93
CA SER A 25 1.19 -16.76 20.52
C SER A 25 2.57 -16.55 19.89
N GLU A 26 3.62 -17.14 20.46
CA GLU A 26 4.99 -17.03 19.94
C GLU A 26 5.11 -17.71 18.56
N ALA A 27 4.45 -18.86 18.36
CA ALA A 27 4.41 -19.54 17.07
C ALA A 27 3.74 -18.69 15.97
N LYS A 28 2.79 -17.83 16.35
CA LYS A 28 2.14 -16.89 15.43
C LYS A 28 3.01 -15.67 15.09
N ILE A 29 3.96 -15.33 15.94
CA ILE A 29 4.84 -14.15 15.78
C ILE A 29 6.15 -14.52 15.05
N LYS A 30 6.57 -15.79 15.04
CA LYS A 30 7.91 -16.20 14.56
C LYS A 30 8.02 -16.70 13.11
N SER A 31 7.06 -16.47 12.21
CA SER A 31 7.26 -16.87 10.80
C SER A 31 6.64 -15.91 9.79
N VAL A 32 7.28 -14.75 9.60
CA VAL A 32 7.23 -14.06 8.30
C VAL A 32 8.64 -13.58 8.01
N SER A 33 9.47 -14.43 7.39
CA SER A 33 10.67 -13.92 6.72
C SER A 33 10.21 -13.22 5.45
N SER A 34 10.53 -11.92 5.38
CA SER A 34 10.22 -11.03 4.28
C SER A 34 11.21 -11.28 3.13
N ASP A 35 11.10 -12.43 2.47
CA ASP A 35 11.92 -12.73 1.31
C ASP A 35 11.17 -12.26 0.05
N VAL A 36 11.46 -11.00 -0.33
CA VAL A 36 11.01 -10.36 -1.58
C VAL A 36 11.70 -11.03 -2.76
N TYR A 37 10.92 -11.60 -3.70
CA TYR A 37 11.42 -12.06 -4.99
C TYR A 37 10.76 -11.27 -6.13
N LEU A 38 11.59 -10.64 -6.96
CA LEU A 38 11.23 -9.85 -8.13
C LEU A 38 10.69 -10.76 -9.25
N LYS A 39 9.53 -10.42 -9.82
CA LYS A 39 8.98 -11.10 -11.00
C LYS A 39 9.00 -10.12 -12.17
N ASN A 40 9.76 -10.44 -13.22
CA ASN A 40 9.89 -9.61 -14.42
C ASN A 40 8.51 -9.36 -15.06
N VAL A 41 8.21 -8.09 -15.33
CA VAL A 41 7.07 -7.59 -16.11
C VAL A 41 7.64 -6.55 -17.09
N SER A 42 7.02 -6.36 -18.25
CA SER A 42 7.54 -5.59 -19.39
C SER A 42 7.12 -4.11 -19.50
N GLY A 43 7.98 -3.21 -20.04
CA GLY A 43 7.94 -1.72 -20.02
C GLY A 43 9.27 -0.92 -19.73
N ASN A 44 9.40 0.29 -20.25
CA ASN A 44 10.70 0.96 -20.40
C ASN A 44 11.03 1.91 -19.23
N LEU A 45 12.27 1.87 -18.74
CA LEU A 45 12.85 2.91 -17.87
C LEU A 45 13.87 3.76 -18.63
N TYR A 46 13.71 5.08 -18.56
CA TYR A 46 14.82 6.02 -18.50
C TYR A 46 15.02 6.40 -17.03
N ASP A 47 16.26 6.36 -16.58
CA ASP A 47 16.69 6.71 -15.24
C ASP A 47 17.47 8.02 -15.22
N GLU A 48 17.18 8.77 -14.18
CA GLU A 48 17.88 9.83 -13.45
C GLU A 48 18.80 10.88 -14.09
N SER A 49 18.69 12.06 -13.45
CA SER A 49 19.56 13.24 -13.48
C SER A 49 19.36 14.24 -14.63
N ALA A 50 19.32 15.51 -14.24
CA ALA A 50 19.21 16.65 -15.12
C ALA A 50 20.27 16.61 -16.22
N ILE A 51 19.83 16.54 -17.48
CA ILE A 51 20.65 16.85 -18.64
C ILE A 51 19.75 17.67 -19.58
N ASP A 52 19.97 18.98 -19.61
CA ASP A 52 19.66 19.80 -20.78
C ASP A 52 20.39 19.17 -21.96
N PHE A 53 19.71 18.77 -23.04
CA PHE A 53 20.31 18.82 -24.37
C PHE A 53 19.23 18.92 -25.45
N GLU A 54 19.35 20.01 -26.19
CA GLU A 54 18.86 20.16 -27.55
C GLU A 54 19.31 19.00 -28.46
N ASP A 55 18.42 18.72 -29.42
CA ASP A 55 18.65 18.26 -30.80
C ASP A 55 19.61 17.11 -31.11
N GLY A 56 19.12 16.16 -31.91
CA GLY A 56 19.97 15.25 -32.68
C GLY A 56 19.75 13.76 -32.43
N LYS A 57 18.88 13.16 -33.25
CA LYS A 57 18.79 11.74 -33.67
C LYS A 57 19.79 10.75 -33.00
N ALA A 58 19.24 9.71 -32.37
CA ALA A 58 19.83 8.36 -32.40
C ALA A 58 18.75 7.27 -32.30
N HIS A 59 19.07 6.13 -32.88
CA HIS A 59 18.23 5.05 -33.36
C HIS A 59 17.45 4.23 -32.32
N SER A 60 16.44 3.53 -32.86
CA SER A 60 15.52 2.57 -32.25
C SER A 60 16.16 1.30 -31.67
N ASP A 61 15.34 0.59 -30.89
CA ASP A 61 15.38 -0.86 -30.59
C ASP A 61 16.10 -1.31 -29.31
N MET A 62 15.51 -1.06 -28.15
CA MET A 62 15.52 -1.99 -27.00
C MET A 62 14.30 -1.71 -26.09
N SER A 63 13.29 -2.58 -26.13
CA SER A 63 12.17 -2.57 -25.19
C SER A 63 12.64 -3.19 -23.86
N HIS A 64 13.07 -2.35 -22.91
CA HIS A 64 13.26 -2.77 -21.54
C HIS A 64 11.92 -3.14 -20.89
N GLU A 65 11.97 -4.02 -19.91
CA GLU A 65 10.81 -4.60 -19.24
C GLU A 65 10.53 -3.94 -17.85
N GLU A 66 9.36 -3.30 -17.62
CA GLU A 66 8.96 -2.49 -16.44
C GLU A 66 8.55 -3.50 -15.41
N VAL A 67 9.55 -3.94 -14.66
CA VAL A 67 9.35 -4.91 -13.61
C VAL A 67 8.55 -4.23 -12.50
N ILE A 68 7.26 -4.55 -12.40
CA ILE A 68 6.42 -4.12 -11.28
C ILE A 68 6.59 -5.17 -10.17
N PRO A 69 7.15 -4.81 -9.00
CA PRO A 69 7.29 -5.73 -7.88
C PRO A 69 5.95 -6.40 -7.53
N ILE A 70 5.98 -7.69 -7.20
CA ILE A 70 4.82 -8.42 -6.70
C ILE A 70 5.19 -9.03 -5.36
N LEU A 71 4.37 -8.77 -4.34
CA LEU A 71 4.49 -9.32 -3.00
C LEU A 71 3.82 -10.70 -2.96
N LYS A 72 4.58 -11.70 -2.53
CA LYS A 72 4.26 -13.12 -2.67
C LYS A 72 3.04 -13.56 -1.85
N GLU A 73 2.85 -13.00 -0.66
CA GLU A 73 1.71 -13.31 0.19
C GLU A 73 1.27 -12.07 0.98
N THR A 74 0.05 -11.62 0.74
CA THR A 74 -0.61 -10.58 1.55
C THR A 74 -2.07 -11.00 1.78
N ARG A 75 -2.23 -12.08 2.56
CA ARG A 75 -3.55 -12.67 2.87
C ARG A 75 -4.45 -11.77 3.72
N ASP A 76 -3.89 -10.71 4.30
CA ASP A 76 -4.58 -9.84 5.25
C ASP A 76 -5.13 -8.54 4.64
N ILE A 77 -5.10 -8.38 3.31
CA ILE A 77 -5.69 -7.20 2.66
C ILE A 77 -7.21 -7.36 2.49
N PRO A 78 -8.04 -6.48 3.07
CA PRO A 78 -9.49 -6.64 3.06
C PRO A 78 -10.13 -6.62 1.67
N GLY A 79 -10.81 -7.71 1.33
CA GLY A 79 -11.57 -7.86 0.09
C GLY A 79 -10.68 -7.85 -1.16
N LEU A 80 -9.49 -8.45 -1.04
CA LEU A 80 -8.65 -8.85 -2.16
C LEU A 80 -9.23 -10.13 -2.79
N ASP A 81 -9.39 -10.14 -4.11
CA ASP A 81 -9.76 -11.36 -4.85
C ASP A 81 -8.56 -12.32 -4.91
N VAL A 82 -8.81 -13.63 -4.98
CA VAL A 82 -7.76 -14.67 -4.90
C VAL A 82 -6.71 -14.52 -6.00
N SER A 83 -7.08 -13.92 -7.15
CA SER A 83 -6.19 -13.68 -8.28
C SER A 83 -5.56 -12.28 -8.32
N GLU A 84 -5.85 -11.40 -7.38
CA GLU A 84 -5.41 -10.01 -7.42
C GLU A 84 -3.98 -9.89 -6.88
N LEU A 85 -3.07 -9.39 -7.72
CA LEU A 85 -1.66 -9.26 -7.35
C LEU A 85 -1.46 -8.03 -6.48
N VAL A 86 -0.61 -8.15 -5.47
CA VAL A 86 -0.26 -7.05 -4.58
C VAL A 86 1.14 -6.62 -4.89
N HIS A 87 1.34 -5.32 -5.10
CA HIS A 87 2.61 -4.75 -5.57
C HIS A 87 3.33 -3.97 -4.48
N PHE A 88 2.57 -3.40 -3.55
CA PHE A 88 3.09 -2.59 -2.46
C PHE A 88 2.19 -2.72 -1.24
N VAL A 89 2.81 -2.72 -0.06
CA VAL A 89 2.14 -2.55 1.23
C VAL A 89 3.03 -1.67 2.08
N GLY A 90 2.45 -0.64 2.71
CA GLY A 90 3.17 0.19 3.67
C GLY A 90 2.25 1.05 4.53
N GLY A 91 2.80 1.73 5.53
CA GLY A 91 2.02 2.65 6.38
C GLY A 91 1.67 3.97 5.68
N GLY A 92 0.49 4.54 5.99
CA GLY A 92 0.14 5.86 5.47
C GLY A 92 -1.18 6.43 6.01
N ARG A 93 -1.54 7.60 5.47
CA ARG A 93 -2.73 8.36 5.81
C ARG A 93 -3.45 8.84 4.56
N LEU A 94 -4.77 8.89 4.66
CA LEU A 94 -5.67 9.44 3.67
C LEU A 94 -6.34 10.69 4.21
N TYR A 95 -6.25 11.72 3.40
CA TYR A 95 -6.89 13.00 3.58
C TYR A 95 -7.75 13.32 2.37
N THR A 96 -8.57 14.36 2.51
CA THR A 96 -9.30 14.95 1.41
C THR A 96 -9.17 16.47 1.43
N VAL A 97 -9.16 17.06 0.24
CA VAL A 97 -9.17 18.51 0.05
C VAL A 97 -10.22 18.86 -1.00
N GLU A 98 -10.89 20.00 -0.81
CA GLU A 98 -11.80 20.54 -1.80
C GLU A 98 -11.04 21.49 -2.74
N SER A 99 -10.95 21.12 -4.01
CA SER A 99 -10.37 21.94 -5.07
C SER A 99 -10.92 21.51 -6.44
N GLU A 100 -11.19 22.48 -7.30
CA GLU A 100 -11.52 22.24 -8.71
C GLU A 100 -10.26 22.10 -9.58
N GLU A 101 -9.09 22.42 -9.03
CA GLU A 101 -7.83 22.37 -9.75
C GLU A 101 -7.42 20.93 -10.09
N MET A 102 -6.49 20.83 -11.05
CA MET A 102 -5.84 19.57 -11.39
C MET A 102 -4.85 19.17 -10.28
N PRO A 103 -4.67 17.87 -10.00
CA PRO A 103 -3.76 17.38 -8.96
C PRO A 103 -2.37 18.05 -8.94
N ASP A 104 -1.76 18.26 -10.11
CA ASP A 104 -0.41 18.82 -10.24
C ASP A 104 -0.30 20.32 -9.89
N LYS A 105 -1.42 21.02 -9.73
CA LYS A 105 -1.46 22.45 -9.37
C LYS A 105 -1.79 22.70 -7.91
N ILE A 106 -2.28 21.68 -7.21
CA ILE A 106 -2.73 21.79 -5.84
C ILE A 106 -1.51 21.82 -4.92
N LYS A 107 -1.32 22.94 -4.22
CA LYS A 107 -0.33 23.04 -3.15
C LYS A 107 -0.89 22.43 -1.87
N ILE A 108 -0.16 21.48 -1.30
CA ILE A 108 -0.56 20.80 -0.08
C ILE A 108 -0.06 21.55 1.14
N ASP A 109 -1.01 22.00 1.96
CA ASP A 109 -0.79 22.45 3.33
C ASP A 109 -1.56 21.50 4.27
N ARG A 110 -0.84 20.88 5.23
CA ARG A 110 -1.43 19.94 6.20
C ARG A 110 -2.60 20.56 6.99
N ASN A 111 -2.61 21.88 7.18
CA ASN A 111 -3.67 22.58 7.89
C ASN A 111 -5.02 22.60 7.15
N ASN A 112 -4.99 22.44 5.82
CA ASN A 112 -6.17 22.49 4.96
C ASN A 112 -6.65 21.09 4.52
N LEU A 113 -6.05 20.04 5.07
CA LEU A 113 -6.38 18.67 4.77
C LEU A 113 -7.40 18.12 5.77
N ASN A 114 -8.49 17.57 5.25
CA ASN A 114 -9.47 16.86 6.06
C ASN A 114 -9.04 15.41 6.22
N PHE A 115 -8.64 15.03 7.43
CA PHE A 115 -8.27 13.65 7.75
C PHE A 115 -9.45 12.69 7.52
N VAL A 116 -9.16 11.55 6.90
CA VAL A 116 -10.16 10.50 6.63
C VAL A 116 -9.80 9.20 7.33
N LEU A 117 -8.56 8.73 7.14
CA LEU A 117 -8.15 7.41 7.61
C LEU A 117 -6.63 7.33 7.78
N GLU A 118 -6.16 6.65 8.82
CA GLU A 118 -4.77 6.23 8.99
C GLU A 118 -4.74 4.70 9.06
N GLY A 119 -3.73 4.11 8.42
CA GLY A 119 -3.54 2.66 8.42
C GLY A 119 -2.57 2.18 7.37
N THR A 120 -2.84 0.99 6.85
CA THR A 120 -2.03 0.33 5.82
C THR A 120 -2.51 0.76 4.44
N VAL A 121 -1.62 1.32 3.65
CA VAL A 121 -1.78 1.58 2.23
C VAL A 121 -1.26 0.38 1.44
N ALA A 122 -2.01 -0.05 0.44
CA ALA A 122 -1.53 -1.06 -0.49
C ALA A 122 -1.86 -0.70 -1.94
N ILE A 123 -0.98 -1.08 -2.84
CA ILE A 123 -1.25 -1.06 -4.28
C ILE A 123 -1.42 -2.50 -4.74
N THR A 124 -2.53 -2.76 -5.39
CA THR A 124 -2.83 -4.03 -6.05
C THR A 124 -2.94 -3.80 -7.56
N SER A 125 -3.03 -4.88 -8.33
CA SER A 125 -3.17 -4.81 -9.78
C SER A 125 -4.45 -4.11 -10.24
N LYS A 126 -5.47 -3.97 -9.37
CA LYS A 126 -6.76 -3.33 -9.70
C LYS A 126 -7.05 -2.06 -8.90
N ASN A 127 -6.48 -1.93 -7.71
CA ASN A 127 -6.86 -0.91 -6.75
C ASN A 127 -5.65 -0.28 -6.05
N LEU A 128 -5.76 1.01 -5.75
CA LEU A 128 -5.08 1.60 -4.61
C LEU A 128 -6.03 1.54 -3.41
N LEU A 129 -5.53 1.18 -2.24
CA LEU A 129 -6.38 1.05 -1.06
C LEU A 129 -5.66 1.48 0.20
N ILE A 130 -6.45 1.93 1.17
CA ILE A 130 -6.02 2.21 2.54
C ILE A 130 -7.02 1.62 3.51
N PHE A 131 -6.53 0.94 4.54
CA PHE A 131 -7.38 0.25 5.49
C PHE A 131 -6.78 0.21 6.89
N ASN A 132 -7.67 0.07 7.86
CA ASN A 132 -7.32 -0.32 9.22
C ASN A 132 -8.29 -1.41 9.70
N ARG A 133 -8.34 -1.68 11.01
CA ARG A 133 -9.22 -2.72 11.56
C ARG A 133 -10.71 -2.44 11.41
N LYS A 134 -11.11 -1.18 11.19
CA LYS A 134 -12.52 -0.74 11.16
C LYS A 134 -13.00 -0.39 9.76
N ASP A 135 -12.14 0.25 8.97
CA ASP A 135 -12.53 0.88 7.72
C ASP A 135 -11.58 0.52 6.57
N VAL A 136 -12.14 0.45 5.36
CA VAL A 136 -11.43 0.18 4.12
C VAL A 136 -11.89 1.20 3.07
N LYS A 137 -10.94 1.88 2.43
CA LYS A 137 -11.19 2.74 1.26
C LYS A 137 -10.47 2.16 0.06
N LYS A 138 -11.22 1.94 -1.02
CA LYS A 138 -10.72 1.39 -2.29
C LYS A 138 -10.85 2.43 -3.40
N PHE A 139 -9.80 2.53 -4.19
CA PHE A 139 -9.67 3.42 -5.33
C PHE A 139 -9.30 2.58 -6.55
N PRO A 140 -10.30 2.09 -7.31
CA PRO A 140 -10.03 1.32 -8.52
C PRO A 140 -9.26 2.17 -9.53
N HIS A 141 -8.19 1.62 -10.11
CA HIS A 141 -7.32 2.36 -11.03
C HIS A 141 -8.09 2.95 -12.21
N GLY A 142 -9.06 2.20 -12.76
CA GLY A 142 -9.91 2.68 -13.87
C GLY A 142 -10.86 3.85 -13.52
N LYS A 143 -11.06 4.15 -12.23
CA LYS A 143 -11.84 5.31 -11.75
C LYS A 143 -10.97 6.51 -11.41
N ILE A 144 -9.65 6.35 -11.43
CA ILE A 144 -8.71 7.46 -11.30
C ILE A 144 -8.66 8.17 -12.66
N GLU A 145 -8.83 9.49 -12.64
CA GLU A 145 -8.73 10.34 -13.83
C GLU A 145 -7.32 10.90 -13.98
N ARG A 146 -6.72 11.34 -12.88
CA ARG A 146 -5.40 11.95 -12.86
C ARG A 146 -4.74 11.76 -11.50
N LEU A 147 -3.44 11.55 -11.53
CA LEU A 147 -2.54 11.51 -10.38
C LEU A 147 -1.66 12.77 -10.40
N GLY A 148 -1.35 13.31 -9.23
CA GLY A 148 -0.37 14.37 -9.04
C GLY A 148 0.46 14.13 -7.78
N TRP A 149 1.61 14.78 -7.69
CA TRP A 149 2.54 14.60 -6.58
C TRP A 149 3.02 15.96 -6.08
N GLU A 150 2.91 16.19 -4.78
CA GLU A 150 3.34 17.44 -4.15
C GLU A 150 3.92 17.14 -2.77
N ASN A 151 5.15 17.56 -2.49
CA ASN A 151 5.83 17.39 -1.19
C ASN A 151 5.71 15.98 -0.57
N GLY A 152 5.82 14.93 -1.40
CA GLY A 152 5.71 13.54 -0.96
C GLY A 152 4.28 13.02 -0.81
N PHE A 153 3.26 13.86 -0.99
CA PHE A 153 1.87 13.45 -1.05
C PHE A 153 1.46 13.05 -2.46
N LEU A 154 0.69 11.98 -2.57
CA LEU A 154 -0.03 11.63 -3.78
C LEU A 154 -1.40 12.30 -3.77
N ILE A 155 -1.77 12.98 -4.84
CA ILE A 155 -3.07 13.63 -5.02
C ILE A 155 -3.81 12.94 -6.15
N ILE A 156 -5.06 12.56 -5.89
CA ILE A 156 -5.90 11.80 -6.81
C ILE A 156 -7.14 12.61 -7.16
N LYS A 157 -7.39 12.72 -8.47
CA LYS A 157 -8.68 13.12 -9.01
C LYS A 157 -9.41 11.90 -9.54
N ARG A 158 -10.63 11.66 -9.07
CA ARG A 158 -11.50 10.59 -9.57
C ARG A 158 -12.38 11.08 -10.71
N LYS A 159 -12.65 10.19 -11.66
CA LYS A 159 -13.59 10.43 -12.77
C LYS A 159 -14.96 10.82 -12.21
N GLY A 160 -15.53 11.90 -12.72
CA GLY A 160 -16.85 12.39 -12.32
C GLY A 160 -16.89 13.15 -10.98
N VAL A 161 -15.76 13.33 -10.29
CA VAL A 161 -15.69 14.08 -9.02
C VAL A 161 -15.08 15.46 -9.27
N LYS A 162 -15.93 16.50 -9.24
CA LYS A 162 -15.50 17.87 -9.59
C LYS A 162 -14.61 18.51 -8.52
N LYS A 163 -15.09 18.57 -7.27
CA LYS A 163 -14.47 19.37 -6.20
C LYS A 163 -13.63 18.59 -5.20
N LYS A 164 -13.82 17.29 -5.03
CA LYS A 164 -13.10 16.53 -4.01
C LYS A 164 -11.85 15.89 -4.59
N ARG A 165 -10.75 15.94 -3.84
CA ARG A 165 -9.48 15.27 -4.14
C ARG A 165 -9.08 14.40 -2.97
N GLU A 166 -8.54 13.24 -3.27
CA GLU A 166 -8.00 12.32 -2.27
C GLU A 166 -6.49 12.49 -2.20
N VAL A 167 -5.96 12.65 -0.99
CA VAL A 167 -4.56 12.95 -0.75
C VAL A 167 -3.98 11.85 0.14
N PHE A 168 -2.97 11.15 -0.35
CA PHE A 168 -2.28 10.08 0.36
C PHE A 168 -0.92 10.56 0.84
N GLU A 169 -0.65 10.34 2.12
CA GLU A 169 0.68 10.41 2.72
C GLU A 169 1.16 8.97 2.92
N VAL A 170 2.26 8.58 2.29
CA VAL A 170 2.83 7.23 2.45
C VAL A 170 4.13 7.36 3.23
N HIS A 171 4.22 6.67 4.36
CA HIS A 171 5.34 6.81 5.30
C HIS A 171 6.54 5.91 4.97
N GLU A 172 6.42 5.02 3.99
CA GLU A 172 7.51 4.13 3.59
C GLU A 172 8.25 4.63 2.35
N SER A 173 9.59 4.60 2.44
CA SER A 173 10.46 4.75 1.28
C SER A 173 10.41 3.45 0.46
N GLY A 174 9.80 3.50 -0.71
CA GLY A 174 9.69 2.34 -1.57
C GLY A 174 9.22 2.72 -2.97
N PRO A 175 9.07 1.73 -3.88
CA PRO A 175 8.72 1.96 -5.28
C PRO A 175 7.24 2.38 -5.47
N PHE A 176 6.56 2.90 -4.44
CA PHE A 176 5.13 3.25 -4.44
C PHE A 176 4.76 4.14 -5.65
N ARG A 177 5.52 5.21 -5.88
CA ARG A 177 5.30 6.13 -7.00
C ARG A 177 5.51 5.45 -8.36
N TYR A 178 6.54 4.63 -8.49
CA TYR A 178 6.86 3.89 -9.71
C TYR A 178 5.75 2.87 -10.04
N ILE A 179 5.36 2.05 -9.06
CA ILE A 179 4.30 1.04 -9.20
C ILE A 179 2.99 1.69 -9.63
N LEU A 180 2.60 2.77 -8.96
CA LEU A 180 1.32 3.43 -9.26
C LEU A 180 1.32 4.07 -10.64
N LYS A 181 2.44 4.65 -11.07
CA LYS A 181 2.58 5.18 -12.44
C LYS A 181 2.43 4.04 -13.46
N ALA A 182 3.20 2.96 -13.32
CA ALA A 182 3.20 1.83 -14.25
C ALA A 182 1.81 1.16 -14.41
N LEU A 183 1.04 1.09 -13.32
CA LEU A 183 -0.32 0.53 -13.35
C LEU A 183 -1.38 1.50 -13.91
N HIS A 184 -1.10 2.80 -13.97
CA HIS A 184 -2.06 3.81 -14.43
C HIS A 184 -1.82 4.28 -15.88
N THR A 185 -0.65 4.00 -16.45
CA THR A 185 -0.33 4.27 -17.88
C THR A 185 -0.91 3.26 -18.86
N ARG A 186 -1.63 2.23 -18.40
CA ARG A 186 -2.32 1.23 -19.23
C ARG A 186 -3.83 1.47 -19.25
#